data_AF-A0A7G1HPD3-F1
#
_entry.id   AF-A0A7G1HPD3-F1
#
_cell.length_a   1.000
_cell.length_b   1.000
_cell.length_c   1.000
_cell.angle_alpha   90.00
_cell.angle_beta   90.00
_cell.angle_gamma   90.00
#
_symmetry.space_group_name_H-M   'P 1'
#
loop_
_entity.id
_entity.type
_entity.pdbx_description
1 polymer ?
#
loop_
_entity_poly.entity_id
_entity_poly.type
_entity_poly.pdbx_seq_one_letter_code
_entity_poly.pdbx_strand_id
1 'polypeptide(L)'
;MQNGQTTLKKVFLEDGYSIPNYQRDYAWKEKNFKDLWEDLEEAMEYNQGGQGHFIGTMVVSKNEDNKNLYDIIDGQQRITTIFMLLYVLASKQNEETKRVTKAKFLNQKGGKLKLEVSLENQDFFKTILEEAEKGNISHCEKDAHRWQEKPL
;
A
#
# COMPACT_ATOMS: atom_id res chain seq x y z
N MET A 1 19.53 -4.52 10.84
CA MET A 1 18.09 -4.84 10.81
C MET A 1 17.49 -4.34 12.13
N GLN A 2 16.63 -3.33 12.11
CA GLN A 2 15.86 -2.97 13.31
C GLN A 2 14.72 -3.98 13.41
N ASN A 3 14.82 -4.92 14.35
CA ASN A 3 13.70 -5.76 14.74
C ASN A 3 12.86 -4.94 15.72
N GLY A 4 11.61 -4.64 15.38
CA GLY A 4 10.73 -3.86 16.25
C GLY A 4 9.28 -3.96 15.82
N GLN A 5 8.38 -3.96 16.80
CA GLN A 5 6.95 -3.80 16.55
C GLN A 5 6.68 -2.34 16.16
N THR A 6 5.87 -2.13 15.13
CA THR A 6 5.44 -0.80 14.69
C THR A 6 3.95 -0.81 14.35
N THR A 7 3.37 0.36 14.11
CA THR A 7 1.96 0.50 13.72
C THR A 7 1.84 0.92 12.26
N LEU A 8 0.73 0.59 11.60
CA LEU A 8 0.45 1.09 10.25
C LEU A 8 0.55 2.62 10.16
N LYS A 9 0.10 3.32 11.21
CA LYS A 9 0.25 4.76 11.32
C LYS A 9 1.71 5.19 11.23
N LYS A 10 2.63 4.56 11.96
CA LYS A 10 4.07 4.89 11.89
C LYS A 10 4.66 4.55 10.53
N VAL A 11 4.35 3.37 10.00
CA VAL A 11 4.78 2.91 8.66
C VAL A 11 4.48 3.97 7.62
N PHE A 12 3.23 4.44 7.53
CA PHE A 12 2.83 5.42 6.52
C PHE A 12 3.12 6.88 6.91
N LEU A 13 3.54 7.20 8.14
CA LEU A 13 3.92 8.57 8.53
C LEU A 13 5.40 8.86 8.30
N GLU A 14 6.28 7.94 8.68
CA GLU A 14 7.69 8.26 8.89
C GLU A 14 8.50 8.06 7.61
N ASP A 15 8.39 6.87 7.00
CA ASP A 15 9.27 6.46 5.90
C ASP A 15 8.57 6.45 4.54
N GLY A 16 9.37 6.32 3.48
CA GLY A 16 8.95 5.94 2.14
C GLY A 16 9.46 4.54 1.80
N TYR A 17 8.71 3.83 0.97
CA TYR A 17 8.97 2.44 0.60
C TYR A 17 9.00 2.27 -0.92
N SER A 18 9.76 1.29 -1.36
CA SER A 18 9.86 0.88 -2.75
C SER A 18 9.54 -0.61 -2.89
N ILE A 19 8.83 -0.98 -3.95
CA ILE A 19 8.69 -2.37 -4.41
C ILE A 19 9.70 -2.58 -5.54
N PRO A 20 10.83 -3.27 -5.27
CA PRO A 20 11.89 -3.43 -6.26
C PRO A 20 11.50 -4.42 -7.36
N ASN A 21 12.11 -4.29 -8.54
CA ASN A 21 11.76 -5.06 -9.74
C ASN A 21 11.89 -6.59 -9.59
N TYR A 22 12.74 -7.06 -8.68
CA TYR A 22 12.94 -8.49 -8.43
C TYR A 22 11.81 -9.11 -7.59
N GLN A 23 10.88 -8.31 -7.08
CA GLN A 23 9.73 -8.83 -6.36
C GLN A 23 8.73 -9.49 -7.31
N ARG A 24 7.99 -10.45 -6.75
CA ARG A 24 6.92 -11.11 -7.49
C ARG A 24 5.78 -10.14 -7.75
N ASP A 25 5.10 -10.36 -8.86
CA ASP A 25 3.82 -9.77 -9.14
C ASP A 25 2.83 -10.01 -7.95
N TYR A 26 2.23 -8.94 -7.42
CA TYR A 26 0.85 -8.91 -6.91
C TYR A 26 -0.08 -9.98 -7.54
N ALA A 27 -0.48 -10.93 -6.70
CA ALA A 27 -1.29 -12.08 -7.09
C ALA A 27 -2.36 -12.41 -6.04
N TRP A 28 -2.65 -11.47 -5.13
CA TRP A 28 -3.72 -11.63 -4.15
C TRP A 28 -5.06 -11.87 -4.84
N LYS A 29 -5.75 -12.88 -4.32
CA LYS A 29 -7.10 -13.26 -4.75
C LYS A 29 -8.09 -12.95 -3.64
N GLU A 30 -9.38 -13.14 -3.93
CA GLU A 30 -10.49 -12.86 -3.01
C GLU A 30 -10.25 -13.34 -1.58
N LYS A 31 -9.72 -14.56 -1.40
CA LYS A 31 -9.40 -15.08 -0.06
C LYS A 31 -8.41 -14.18 0.69
N ASN A 32 -7.35 -13.71 0.04
CA ASN A 32 -6.35 -12.86 0.69
C ASN A 32 -6.95 -11.50 1.10
N PHE A 33 -7.87 -10.96 0.29
CA PHE A 33 -8.58 -9.74 0.64
C PHE A 33 -9.51 -9.95 1.83
N LYS A 34 -10.23 -11.07 1.88
CA LYS A 34 -11.08 -11.45 3.01
C LYS A 34 -10.26 -11.60 4.29
N ASP A 35 -9.16 -12.36 4.24
CA ASP A 35 -8.26 -12.55 5.38
C ASP A 35 -7.75 -11.18 5.90
N LEU A 36 -7.29 -10.28 5.01
CA LEU A 36 -6.86 -8.93 5.42
C LEU A 36 -8.02 -8.11 6.01
N TRP A 37 -9.23 -8.23 5.45
CA TRP A 37 -10.38 -7.48 5.92
C TRP A 37 -10.80 -7.90 7.34
N GLU A 38 -10.84 -9.21 7.59
CA GLU A 38 -11.08 -9.79 8.92
C GLU A 38 -10.03 -9.28 9.94
N ASP A 39 -8.74 -9.33 9.60
CA ASP A 39 -7.67 -8.78 10.45
C ASP A 39 -7.88 -7.29 10.78
N LEU A 40 -8.40 -6.50 9.84
CA LEU A 40 -8.67 -5.08 10.04
C LEU A 40 -9.90 -4.83 10.92
N GLU A 41 -10.96 -5.62 10.75
CA GLU A 41 -12.16 -5.56 11.60
C GLU A 41 -11.80 -5.91 13.05
N GLU A 42 -11.09 -7.02 13.26
CA GLU A 42 -10.59 -7.41 14.58
C GLU A 42 -9.70 -6.30 15.19
N ALA A 43 -8.79 -5.73 14.40
CA ALA A 43 -7.94 -4.63 14.86
C ALA A 43 -8.75 -3.41 15.32
N MET A 44 -9.87 -3.11 14.65
CA MET A 44 -10.75 -1.99 15.01
C MET A 44 -11.54 -2.27 16.29
N GLU A 45 -11.97 -3.51 16.51
CA GLU A 45 -12.67 -3.92 17.72
C GLU A 45 -11.73 -3.92 18.95
N TYR A 46 -10.56 -4.56 18.83
CA TYR A 46 -9.62 -4.68 19.95
C TYR A 46 -8.94 -3.36 20.34
N ASN A 47 -8.76 -2.43 19.40
CA ASN A 47 -8.15 -1.12 19.69
C ASN A 47 -9.03 -0.27 20.63
N GLN A 48 -10.34 -0.54 20.72
CA GLN A 48 -11.21 0.11 21.71
C GLN A 48 -10.84 -0.28 23.17
N GLY A 49 -10.21 -1.44 23.34
CA GLY A 49 -9.67 -1.92 24.63
C GLY A 49 -8.18 -1.61 24.84
N GLY A 50 -7.54 -0.85 23.94
CA GLY A 50 -6.10 -0.53 24.00
C GLY A 50 -5.18 -1.71 23.65
N GLN A 51 -5.72 -2.80 23.10
CA GLN A 51 -4.93 -3.94 22.63
C GLN A 51 -4.68 -3.80 21.13
N GLY A 52 -3.41 -3.87 20.71
CA GLY A 52 -3.05 -3.90 19.30
C GLY A 52 -3.31 -5.28 18.69
N HIS A 53 -3.71 -5.31 17.42
CA HIS A 53 -3.85 -6.55 16.65
C HIS A 53 -2.68 -6.71 15.66
N PHE A 54 -2.19 -7.94 15.52
CA PHE A 54 -1.04 -8.24 14.66
C PHE A 54 -1.49 -8.63 13.26
N ILE A 55 -1.40 -7.69 12.33
CA ILE A 55 -1.76 -7.88 10.91
C ILE A 55 -0.64 -8.53 10.06
N GLY A 56 0.49 -8.87 10.68
CA GLY A 56 1.62 -9.60 10.08
C GLY A 56 2.96 -8.86 9.98
N THR A 57 3.94 -9.57 9.39
CA THR A 57 5.35 -9.14 9.31
C THR A 57 5.71 -8.44 8.00
N MET A 58 6.50 -7.36 8.07
CA MET A 58 7.11 -6.73 6.90
C MET A 58 8.63 -6.79 7.04
N VAL A 59 9.32 -7.22 5.98
CA VAL A 59 10.78 -7.23 5.93
C VAL A 59 11.24 -6.18 4.96
N VAL A 60 12.14 -5.32 5.38
CA VAL A 60 12.67 -4.22 4.56
C VAL A 60 14.18 -4.12 4.63
N SER A 61 14.79 -3.62 3.56
CA SER A 61 16.19 -3.21 3.50
C SER A 61 16.31 -1.74 3.12
N LYS A 62 17.43 -1.12 3.46
CA LYS A 62 17.69 0.25 3.00
C LYS A 62 17.87 0.23 1.48
N ASN A 63 17.14 1.09 0.76
CA ASN A 63 17.28 1.14 -0.70
C ASN A 63 18.71 1.59 -1.08
N GLU A 64 19.27 0.96 -2.11
CA GLU A 64 20.66 1.19 -2.52
C GLU A 64 20.84 2.56 -3.18
N ASP A 65 19.90 2.92 -4.07
CA ASP A 65 19.93 4.13 -4.90
C ASP A 65 19.40 5.39 -4.19
N ASN A 66 18.41 5.23 -3.31
CA ASN A 66 17.75 6.29 -2.57
C ASN A 66 17.71 5.96 -1.07
N LYS A 67 18.67 6.52 -0.32
CA LYS A 67 18.77 6.34 1.14
C LYS A 67 17.62 6.98 1.93
N ASN A 68 16.61 7.58 1.30
CA ASN A 68 15.38 7.99 1.99
C ASN A 68 14.26 6.93 1.89
N LEU A 69 14.48 5.85 1.13
CA LEU A 69 13.52 4.77 0.94
C LEU A 69 14.01 3.46 1.57
N TYR A 70 13.04 2.57 1.78
CA TYR A 70 13.27 1.18 2.13
C TYR A 70 12.66 0.27 1.07
N ASP A 71 13.42 -0.72 0.62
CA ASP A 71 12.92 -1.76 -0.27
C ASP A 71 12.15 -2.80 0.54
N ILE A 72 10.93 -3.09 0.09
CA ILE A 72 10.12 -4.15 0.69
C ILE A 72 10.63 -5.50 0.16
N ILE A 73 11.17 -6.31 1.06
CA ILE A 73 11.63 -7.67 0.79
C ILE A 73 10.49 -8.68 0.97
N ASP A 74 9.65 -8.48 1.99
CA ASP A 74 8.49 -9.33 2.28
C ASP A 74 7.31 -8.49 2.84
N GLY A 75 6.08 -8.98 2.63
CA GLY A 75 4.85 -8.28 2.96
C GLY A 75 4.37 -7.30 1.89
N GLN A 76 5.00 -7.29 0.71
CA GLN A 76 4.72 -6.34 -0.38
C GLN A 76 3.25 -6.27 -0.79
N GLN A 77 2.57 -7.40 -0.97
CA GLN A 77 1.17 -7.41 -1.44
C GLN A 77 0.23 -6.83 -0.37
N ARG A 78 0.44 -7.18 0.90
CA ARG A 78 -0.33 -6.62 2.03
C ARG A 78 -0.16 -5.11 2.12
N ILE A 79 1.08 -4.62 2.10
CA ILE A 79 1.35 -3.17 2.20
C ILE A 79 0.78 -2.43 0.99
N THR A 80 0.89 -3.01 -0.21
CA THR A 80 0.29 -2.43 -1.42
C THR A 80 -1.23 -2.32 -1.29
N THR A 81 -1.90 -3.39 -0.84
CA THR A 81 -3.35 -3.39 -0.64
C THR A 81 -3.79 -2.35 0.39
N ILE A 82 -3.10 -2.29 1.54
CA ILE A 82 -3.40 -1.31 2.59
C ILE A 82 -3.17 0.12 2.07
N PHE A 83 -2.10 0.35 1.29
CA PHE A 83 -1.83 1.65 0.69
C PHE A 83 -2.95 2.08 -0.28
N MET A 84 -3.38 1.17 -1.16
CA MET A 84 -4.50 1.42 -2.09
C MET A 84 -5.81 1.71 -1.32
N LEU A 85 -6.10 0.95 -0.27
CA LEU A 85 -7.26 1.18 0.59
C LEU A 85 -7.21 2.58 1.24
N LEU A 86 -6.07 2.96 1.83
CA LEU A 86 -5.87 4.29 2.40
C LEU A 86 -6.04 5.40 1.36
N TYR A 87 -5.59 5.18 0.13
CA TYR A 87 -5.76 6.13 -0.98
C TYR A 87 -7.24 6.37 -1.32
N VAL A 88 -8.01 5.30 -1.44
CA VAL A 88 -9.45 5.39 -1.72
C VAL A 88 -10.17 6.07 -0.56
N LEU A 89 -9.89 5.67 0.69
CA LEU A 89 -10.49 6.28 1.87
C LEU A 89 -10.20 7.78 1.97
N ALA A 90 -8.95 8.18 1.71
CA ALA A 90 -8.58 9.61 1.67
C ALA A 90 -9.36 10.36 0.59
N SER A 91 -9.60 9.72 -0.55
CA SER A 91 -10.30 10.33 -1.68
C SER A 91 -11.81 10.48 -1.48
N LYS A 92 -12.40 9.77 -0.50
CA LYS A 92 -13.81 9.94 -0.08
C LYS A 92 -14.02 11.05 0.95
N GLN A 93 -12.95 11.66 1.46
CA GLN A 93 -13.04 12.78 2.41
C GLN A 93 -13.32 14.10 1.68
N ASN A 94 -13.76 15.12 2.43
CA ASN A 94 -13.84 16.49 1.90
C ASN A 94 -12.46 16.99 1.43
N GLU A 95 -12.43 17.95 0.51
CA GLU A 95 -11.19 18.39 -0.14
C GLU A 95 -10.09 18.85 0.83
N GLU A 96 -10.44 19.53 1.93
CA GLU A 96 -9.47 19.95 2.93
C GLU A 96 -8.84 18.75 3.66
N THR A 97 -9.68 17.85 4.17
CA THR A 97 -9.23 16.67 4.92
C THR A 97 -8.48 15.70 4.02
N LYS A 98 -8.96 15.52 2.79
CA LYS A 98 -8.30 14.73 1.74
C LYS A 98 -6.88 15.24 1.49
N ARG A 99 -6.68 16.54 1.28
CA ARG A 99 -5.35 17.14 1.07
C ARG A 99 -4.43 16.86 2.25
N VAL A 100 -4.91 17.07 3.48
CA VAL A 100 -4.13 16.81 4.70
C VAL A 100 -3.79 15.32 4.84
N THR A 101 -4.76 14.43 4.63
CA THR A 101 -4.57 12.97 4.71
C THR A 101 -3.58 12.48 3.66
N LYS A 102 -3.74 12.88 2.38
CA LYS A 102 -2.81 12.49 1.30
C LYS A 102 -1.40 13.01 1.61
N ALA A 103 -1.25 14.27 2.02
CA ALA A 103 0.05 14.86 2.37
C ALA A 103 0.75 14.15 3.53
N LYS A 104 -0.03 13.65 4.50
CA LYS A 104 0.49 13.03 5.72
C LYS A 104 0.83 11.54 5.55
N PHE A 105 -0.02 10.77 4.86
CA PHE A 105 0.07 9.31 4.85
C PHE A 105 0.43 8.71 3.49
N LEU A 106 0.17 9.42 2.40
CA LEU A 106 0.31 8.87 1.05
C LEU A 106 1.43 9.51 0.25
N ASN A 107 1.85 10.72 0.63
CA ASN A 107 2.85 11.49 -0.10
C ASN A 107 4.12 11.70 0.72
N GLN A 108 5.24 11.74 0.02
CA GLN A 108 6.53 12.22 0.49
C GLN A 108 6.68 13.72 0.19
N LYS A 109 7.79 14.31 0.65
CA LYS A 109 8.20 15.65 0.22
C LYS A 109 8.32 15.70 -1.31
N GLY A 110 7.85 16.79 -1.91
CA GLY A 110 7.87 16.95 -3.37
C GLY A 110 6.72 16.25 -4.11
N GLY A 111 5.71 15.74 -3.40
CA GLY A 111 4.47 15.23 -4.01
C GLY A 111 4.55 13.81 -4.58
N LYS A 112 5.69 13.12 -4.40
CA LYS A 112 5.82 11.70 -4.74
C LYS A 112 5.01 10.82 -3.79
N LEU A 113 4.57 9.64 -4.24
CA LEU A 113 3.88 8.68 -3.37
C LEU A 113 4.86 8.07 -2.36
N LYS A 114 4.36 7.73 -1.17
CA LYS A 114 5.12 7.01 -0.12
C LYS A 114 5.38 5.55 -0.46
N LEU A 115 4.61 4.97 -1.37
CA LEU A 115 4.87 3.65 -1.93
C LEU A 115 5.22 3.83 -3.41
N GLU A 116 6.48 3.60 -3.74
CA GLU A 116 6.99 3.62 -5.10
C GLU A 116 7.04 2.19 -5.64
N VAL A 117 6.58 2.00 -6.87
CA VAL A 117 6.69 0.72 -7.59
C VAL A 117 7.75 0.83 -8.68
N SER A 118 8.15 -0.32 -9.24
CA SER A 118 9.03 -0.39 -10.41
C SER A 118 8.59 0.58 -11.52
N LEU A 119 9.55 1.16 -12.25
CA LEU A 119 9.26 2.09 -13.35
C LEU A 119 8.25 1.52 -14.35
N GLU A 120 8.33 0.22 -14.64
CA GLU A 120 7.41 -0.49 -15.53
C GLU A 120 5.95 -0.48 -15.04
N ASN A 121 5.74 -0.49 -13.73
CA ASN A 121 4.42 -0.56 -13.11
C ASN A 121 3.90 0.80 -12.64
N GLN A 122 4.71 1.87 -12.70
CA GLN A 122 4.35 3.17 -12.13
C GLN A 122 3.11 3.80 -12.76
N ASP A 123 3.03 3.78 -14.08
CA ASP A 123 1.90 4.40 -14.79
C ASP A 123 0.62 3.63 -14.50
N PHE A 124 0.66 2.30 -14.62
CA PHE A 124 -0.47 1.45 -14.31
C PHE A 124 -0.96 1.60 -12.86
N PHE A 125 -0.03 1.63 -11.90
CA PHE A 125 -0.35 1.80 -10.48
C PHE A 125 -1.04 3.16 -10.23
N LYS A 126 -0.54 4.25 -10.82
CA LYS A 126 -1.20 5.56 -10.73
C LYS A 126 -2.58 5.55 -11.36
N THR A 127 -2.73 4.95 -12.54
CA THR A 127 -4.04 4.81 -13.20
C THR A 127 -5.05 4.07 -12.33
N ILE A 128 -4.66 2.96 -11.68
CA ILE A 128 -5.54 2.25 -10.75
C ILE A 128 -5.98 3.16 -9.60
N LEU A 129 -5.06 3.89 -8.99
CA LEU A 129 -5.37 4.78 -7.86
C LEU A 129 -6.36 5.89 -8.28
N GLU A 130 -6.16 6.48 -9.46
CA GLU A 130 -7.03 7.52 -10.01
C GLU A 130 -8.43 6.99 -10.37
N GLU A 131 -8.53 5.81 -10.98
CA GLU A 131 -9.82 5.20 -11.30
C GLU A 131 -10.57 4.75 -10.04
N ALA A 132 -9.85 4.25 -9.02
CA ALA A 132 -10.43 3.93 -7.73
C ALA A 132 -10.98 5.18 -7.00
N GLU A 133 -10.31 6.33 -7.13
CA GLU A 133 -10.79 7.61 -6.64
C GLU A 133 -12.09 8.05 -7.33
N LYS A 134 -12.17 7.89 -8.65
CA LYS A 134 -13.37 8.20 -9.46
C LYS A 134 -14.53 7.23 -9.22
N GLY A 135 -14.29 6.07 -8.62
CA GLY A 135 -15.29 5.02 -8.42
C GLY A 135 -15.58 4.18 -9.66
N ASN A 136 -14.70 4.22 -10.67
CA ASN A 136 -14.84 3.51 -11.94
C ASN A 136 -14.20 2.11 -11.89
N ILE A 137 -14.64 1.28 -10.95
CA ILE A 137 -13.99 -0.02 -10.67
C ILE A 137 -14.30 -1.07 -11.77
N SER A 138 -15.27 -0.82 -12.66
CA SER A 138 -15.65 -1.78 -13.71
C SER A 138 -14.66 -1.89 -14.87
N HIS A 139 -13.67 -1.00 -14.99
CA HIS A 139 -12.69 -1.02 -16.08
C HIS A 139 -11.42 -1.82 -15.74
N CYS A 140 -11.05 -1.92 -14.46
CA CYS A 140 -9.75 -2.45 -14.03
C CYS A 140 -9.65 -3.99 -13.95
N GLU A 141 -10.77 -4.73 -13.99
CA GLU A 141 -10.74 -6.21 -14.09
C GLU A 141 -10.06 -6.69 -15.38
N LYS A 142 -10.25 -5.98 -16.49
CA LYS A 142 -9.67 -6.36 -17.79
C LYS A 142 -8.15 -6.20 -17.84
N ASP A 143 -7.62 -5.23 -17.10
CA ASP A 143 -6.17 -4.95 -17.08
C ASP A 143 -5.43 -5.78 -16.03
N ALA A 144 -6.12 -6.25 -14.97
CA ALA A 144 -5.53 -7.14 -13.97
C ALA A 144 -5.10 -8.50 -14.57
N HIS A 145 -5.81 -8.99 -15.60
CA HIS A 145 -5.40 -10.19 -16.35
C HIS A 145 -4.07 -10.01 -17.08
N ARG A 146 -3.74 -8.79 -17.51
CA ARG A 146 -2.46 -8.46 -18.17
C ARG A 146 -1.25 -8.61 -17.25
N TRP A 147 -1.51 -8.68 -15.95
CA TRP A 147 -0.56 -8.78 -14.86
C TRP A 147 -0.23 -10.25 -14.51
N GLN A 148 -1.01 -11.23 -15.01
CA GLN A 148 -0.79 -12.67 -14.78
C GLN A 148 -0.23 -13.41 -16.01
N GLU A 149 -0.09 -12.73 -17.15
CA GLU A 149 0.26 -13.34 -18.44
C GLU A 149 1.57 -12.80 -19.06
N LYS A 150 2.59 -12.45 -18.26
CA LYS A 150 3.93 -12.26 -18.84
C LYS A 150 4.52 -13.65 -19.18
N PRO A 151 4.85 -13.94 -20.46
CA PRO A 151 5.59 -15.15 -20.80
C PRO A 151 7.03 -15.04 -20.29
N LEU A 152 7.58 -16.19 -19.88
CA LEU A 152 8.99 -16.40 -19.53
C LEU A 152 9.95 -15.91 -20.62
#